data_AF-A0A1X9NHF4-F1
#
_entry.id   AF-A0A1X9NHF4-F1
#
_cell.length_a   1.000
_cell.length_b   1.000
_cell.length_c   1.000
_cell.angle_alpha   90.00
_cell.angle_beta   90.00
_cell.angle_gamma   90.00
#
_symmetry.space_group_name_H-M   'P 1'
#
loop_
_entity.id
_entity.type
_entity.pdbx_description
1 polymer ?
#
loop_
_entity_poly.entity_id
_entity_poly.type
_entity_poly.pdbx_seq_one_letter_code
_entity_poly.pdbx_strand_id
1 'polypeptide(L)'
;MPIVFRQGGWGFDTERLNRERPIKAAERQYRRFIFLYNFFDDHYDELKLEAVRTDTDLLSTIDQNLIWLEKVIELSYQNEVKLNLFINPSYVFYREYLAVSGLEEGLLYWKQRVVEINERLAGQYGQAAFPVMDFFGYQAIMAEELPSKANQHRLNPWFQDLVHFSPDLGKIMMADLQASCSGGEDLTLGFCLNTQNLEHKKRLDKQSRNRFLSSQSESYQQFVKDAESKRQAKQKVRIQ
;
A
#
# COMPACT_ATOMS: atom_id res chain seq x y z
N MET A 1 -32.41 -24.64 -23.98
CA MET A 1 -31.28 -23.71 -24.24
C MET A 1 -30.58 -23.45 -22.91
N PRO A 2 -29.30 -23.82 -22.72
CA PRO A 2 -28.64 -23.53 -21.47
C PRO A 2 -28.14 -22.08 -21.47
N ILE A 3 -28.40 -21.40 -20.36
CA ILE A 3 -27.88 -20.06 -20.07
C ILE A 3 -26.38 -20.21 -19.78
N VAL A 4 -25.55 -19.68 -20.66
CA VAL A 4 -24.10 -19.61 -20.45
C VAL A 4 -23.82 -18.46 -19.49
N PHE A 5 -23.45 -18.79 -18.26
CA PHE A 5 -22.86 -17.82 -17.33
C PHE A 5 -21.48 -17.41 -17.86
N ARG A 6 -21.35 -16.17 -18.37
CA ARG A 6 -20.04 -15.56 -18.54
C ARG A 6 -19.49 -15.24 -17.16
N GLN A 7 -18.45 -15.96 -16.75
CA GLN A 7 -17.61 -15.55 -15.63
C GLN A 7 -16.99 -14.20 -15.97
N GLY A 8 -17.53 -13.12 -15.38
CA GLY A 8 -16.85 -11.84 -15.24
C GLY A 8 -15.74 -12.01 -14.21
N GLY A 9 -14.65 -12.69 -14.59
CA GLY A 9 -13.46 -12.76 -13.78
C GLY A 9 -12.79 -11.39 -13.76
N TRP A 10 -12.48 -10.90 -12.56
CA TRP A 10 -11.55 -9.78 -12.32
C TRP A 10 -10.09 -10.13 -12.69
N GLY A 11 -9.88 -11.15 -13.54
CA GLY A 11 -8.59 -11.62 -14.01
C GLY A 11 -8.22 -10.91 -15.31
N PHE A 12 -7.16 -10.11 -15.25
CA PHE A 12 -6.61 -9.41 -16.40
C PHE A 12 -5.91 -10.38 -17.34
N ASP A 13 -6.36 -10.42 -18.59
CA ASP A 13 -5.60 -10.97 -19.71
C ASP A 13 -4.57 -9.93 -20.17
N THR A 14 -3.32 -10.14 -19.75
CA THR A 14 -2.18 -9.27 -20.09
C THR A 14 -1.75 -9.43 -21.55
N GLU A 15 -2.09 -10.52 -22.23
CA GLU A 15 -1.83 -10.70 -23.66
C GLU A 15 -2.78 -9.87 -24.52
N ARG A 16 -4.03 -9.69 -24.07
CA ARG A 16 -5.03 -8.85 -24.77
C ARG A 16 -4.72 -7.35 -24.71
N LEU A 17 -3.99 -6.91 -23.69
CA LEU A 17 -3.44 -5.54 -23.63
C LEU A 17 -2.38 -5.28 -24.72
N ASN A 18 -1.79 -6.34 -25.28
CA ASN A 18 -0.61 -6.25 -26.13
C ASN A 18 -0.91 -6.22 -27.65
N ARG A 19 -2.18 -6.05 -28.07
CA ARG A 19 -2.52 -5.99 -29.52
C ARG A 19 -3.36 -4.80 -29.97
N GLU A 20 -3.84 -3.95 -29.06
CA GLU A 20 -4.61 -2.75 -29.43
C GLU A 20 -3.99 -1.46 -28.90
N ARG A 21 -3.07 -0.92 -29.70
CA ARG A 21 -2.45 0.43 -29.66
C ARG A 21 -2.02 0.92 -28.26
N PRO A 22 -0.70 1.00 -27.97
CA PRO A 22 -0.14 1.45 -26.68
C PRO A 22 -0.79 2.71 -26.09
N ILE A 23 -1.23 3.65 -26.94
CA ILE A 23 -1.98 4.87 -26.57
C ILE A 23 -3.24 4.54 -25.78
N LYS A 24 -4.08 3.62 -26.25
CA LYS A 24 -5.34 3.28 -25.59
C LYS A 24 -5.10 2.64 -24.22
N ALA A 25 -4.02 1.88 -24.07
CA ALA A 25 -3.65 1.29 -22.79
C ALA A 25 -3.20 2.38 -21.79
N ALA A 26 -2.36 3.31 -22.22
CA ALA A 26 -1.89 4.43 -21.40
C ALA A 26 -3.02 5.40 -21.02
N GLU A 27 -3.95 5.69 -21.94
CA GLU A 27 -5.15 6.47 -21.64
C GLU A 27 -6.04 5.77 -20.60
N ARG A 28 -6.22 4.44 -20.69
CA ARG A 28 -7.00 3.69 -19.69
C ARG A 28 -6.33 3.71 -18.32
N GLN A 29 -5.01 3.51 -18.27
CA GLN A 29 -4.22 3.59 -17.04
C GLN A 29 -4.38 5.00 -16.42
N TYR A 30 -4.15 6.06 -17.20
CA TYR A 30 -4.34 7.44 -16.76
C TYR A 30 -5.76 7.70 -16.22
N ARG A 31 -6.80 7.26 -16.94
CA ARG A 31 -8.19 7.42 -16.49
C ARG A 31 -8.47 6.71 -15.17
N ARG A 32 -7.90 5.52 -14.94
CA ARG A 32 -8.02 4.81 -13.65
C ARG A 32 -7.32 5.54 -12.52
N PHE A 33 -6.11 6.04 -12.76
CA PHE A 33 -5.37 6.84 -11.80
C PHE A 33 -6.14 8.11 -11.41
N ILE A 34 -6.64 8.87 -12.39
CA ILE A 34 -7.43 10.07 -12.13
C ILE A 34 -8.75 9.73 -11.44
N PHE A 35 -9.44 8.66 -11.86
CA PHE A 35 -10.66 8.22 -11.19
C PHE A 35 -10.42 7.90 -9.72
N LEU A 36 -9.40 7.10 -9.39
CA LEU A 36 -9.10 6.76 -8.00
C LEU A 36 -8.59 7.96 -7.22
N TYR A 37 -7.77 8.82 -7.82
CA TYR A 37 -7.32 10.06 -7.19
C TYR A 37 -8.52 10.93 -6.81
N ASN A 38 -9.42 11.20 -7.75
CA ASN A 38 -10.63 11.98 -7.51
C ASN A 38 -11.57 11.26 -6.54
N PHE A 39 -11.72 9.94 -6.63
CA PHE A 39 -12.50 9.17 -5.66
C PHE A 39 -11.96 9.38 -4.25
N PHE A 40 -10.65 9.26 -4.05
CA PHE A 40 -10.04 9.49 -2.74
C PHE A 40 -10.14 10.95 -2.29
N ASP A 41 -10.04 11.92 -3.20
CA ASP A 41 -10.16 13.36 -2.89
C ASP A 41 -11.61 13.76 -2.56
N ASP A 42 -12.58 13.34 -3.38
CA ASP A 42 -14.01 13.63 -3.22
C ASP A 42 -14.58 12.94 -1.98
N HIS A 43 -14.17 11.70 -1.72
CA HIS A 43 -14.59 10.94 -0.54
C HIS A 43 -13.65 11.18 0.64
N TYR A 44 -12.66 12.08 0.53
CA TYR A 44 -11.75 12.38 1.63
C TYR A 44 -12.54 12.86 2.85
N ASP A 45 -13.46 13.81 2.67
CA ASP A 45 -14.25 14.34 3.77
C ASP A 45 -15.27 13.31 4.28
N GLU A 46 -15.78 12.39 3.46
CA GLU A 46 -16.69 11.31 3.89
C GLU A 46 -15.96 10.20 4.65
N LEU A 47 -14.88 9.64 4.09
CA LEU A 47 -13.99 8.67 4.74
C LEU A 47 -13.40 9.25 6.01
N LYS A 48 -13.07 10.54 6.00
CA LYS A 48 -12.65 11.26 7.19
C LYS A 48 -13.81 11.43 8.16
N LEU A 49 -15.03 11.78 7.75
CA LEU A 49 -16.17 11.90 8.68
C LEU A 49 -16.57 10.56 9.30
N GLU A 50 -16.41 9.45 8.57
CA GLU A 50 -16.56 8.09 9.10
C GLU A 50 -15.42 7.72 10.05
N ALA A 51 -14.15 7.90 9.66
CA ALA A 51 -12.98 7.63 10.52
C ALA A 51 -12.91 8.56 11.74
N VAL A 52 -13.30 9.82 11.57
CA VAL A 52 -13.41 10.84 12.63
C VAL A 52 -14.58 10.47 13.53
N ARG A 53 -15.76 10.06 13.02
CA ARG A 53 -16.93 9.74 13.87
C ARG A 53 -16.60 8.77 15.01
N THR A 54 -15.55 7.96 14.88
CA THR A 54 -15.03 7.14 15.97
C THR A 54 -13.57 6.72 15.69
N ASP A 55 -12.57 7.35 16.34
CA ASP A 55 -11.18 6.81 16.34
C ASP A 55 -11.16 5.35 16.83
N THR A 56 -12.12 4.99 17.68
CA THR A 56 -12.40 3.63 18.14
C THR A 56 -12.84 2.68 17.00
N ASP A 57 -13.43 3.18 15.92
CA ASP A 57 -14.06 2.37 14.86
C ASP A 57 -13.14 2.07 13.67
N LEU A 58 -12.18 2.97 13.37
CA LEU A 58 -11.12 2.64 12.42
C LEU A 58 -10.22 1.54 12.99
N LEU A 59 -9.80 1.69 14.25
CA LEU A 59 -8.99 0.66 14.94
C LEU A 59 -9.80 -0.63 15.15
N SER A 60 -11.09 -0.55 15.52
CA SER A 60 -11.93 -1.75 15.61
C SER A 60 -12.09 -2.45 14.25
N THR A 61 -12.23 -1.72 13.15
CA THR A 61 -12.33 -2.28 11.80
C THR A 61 -11.03 -2.95 11.39
N ILE A 62 -9.89 -2.32 11.69
CA ILE A 62 -8.56 -2.91 11.50
C ILE A 62 -8.47 -4.22 12.30
N ASP A 63 -8.84 -4.19 13.59
CA ASP A 63 -8.83 -5.37 14.46
C ASP A 63 -9.75 -6.49 13.93
N GLN A 64 -10.94 -6.13 13.43
CA GLN A 64 -11.89 -7.08 12.85
C GLN A 64 -11.28 -7.82 11.65
N ASN A 65 -10.51 -7.13 10.82
CA ASN A 65 -9.80 -7.73 9.68
C ASN A 65 -8.57 -8.55 10.13
N LEU A 66 -7.88 -8.11 11.18
CA LEU A 66 -6.71 -8.82 11.72
C LEU A 66 -7.06 -10.19 12.31
N ILE A 67 -8.30 -10.41 12.75
CA ILE A 67 -8.78 -11.74 13.19
C ILE A 67 -8.59 -12.79 12.08
N TRP A 68 -8.86 -12.42 10.83
CA TRP A 68 -8.72 -13.35 9.70
C TRP A 68 -7.25 -13.62 9.36
N LEU A 69 -6.41 -12.59 9.44
CA LEU A 69 -4.97 -12.76 9.28
C LEU A 69 -4.40 -13.68 10.37
N GLU A 70 -4.77 -13.44 11.63
CA GLU A 70 -4.39 -14.30 12.75
C GLU A 70 -4.79 -15.74 12.48
N LYS A 71 -6.02 -15.96 11.98
CA LYS A 71 -6.49 -17.32 11.67
C LYS A 71 -5.69 -18.00 10.57
N VAL A 72 -5.31 -17.28 9.52
CA VAL A 72 -4.47 -17.80 8.43
C VAL A 72 -3.09 -18.19 8.94
N ILE A 73 -2.46 -17.35 9.76
CA ILE A 73 -1.14 -17.62 10.35
C ILE A 73 -1.21 -18.82 11.29
N GLU A 74 -2.22 -18.86 12.17
CA GLU A 74 -2.44 -19.97 13.10
C GLU A 74 -2.62 -21.29 12.35
N LEU A 75 -3.50 -21.34 11.36
CA LEU A 75 -3.71 -22.53 10.53
C LEU A 75 -2.42 -22.97 9.83
N SER A 76 -1.56 -22.02 9.45
CA SER A 76 -0.31 -22.34 8.79
C SER A 76 0.69 -23.00 9.74
N TYR A 77 0.79 -22.54 11.00
CA TYR A 77 1.58 -23.24 12.01
C TYR A 77 1.02 -24.63 12.33
N GLN A 78 -0.31 -24.76 12.48
CA GLN A 78 -0.97 -26.05 12.77
C GLN A 78 -0.76 -27.11 11.69
N ASN A 79 -0.61 -26.68 10.43
CA ASN A 79 -0.53 -27.57 9.27
C ASN A 79 0.86 -27.55 8.61
N GLU A 80 1.88 -27.01 9.29
CA GLU A 80 3.26 -26.95 8.79
C GLU A 80 3.41 -26.26 7.42
N VAL A 81 2.54 -25.28 7.15
CA VAL A 81 2.58 -24.48 5.92
C VAL A 81 3.52 -23.30 6.12
N LYS A 82 4.53 -23.19 5.25
CA LYS A 82 5.41 -22.02 5.22
C LYS A 82 4.70 -20.83 4.56
N LEU A 83 4.64 -19.71 5.26
CA LEU A 83 4.15 -18.45 4.73
C LEU A 83 5.29 -17.46 4.48
N ASN A 84 5.14 -16.67 3.41
CA ASN A 84 5.86 -15.42 3.21
C ASN A 84 4.83 -14.29 3.24
N LEU A 85 4.82 -13.52 4.32
CA LEU A 85 3.89 -12.40 4.48
C LEU A 85 4.50 -11.16 3.82
N PHE A 86 3.69 -10.39 3.10
CA PHE A 86 4.15 -9.11 2.58
C PHE A 86 3.05 -8.06 2.56
N ILE A 87 3.47 -6.81 2.69
CA ILE A 87 2.65 -5.62 2.54
C ILE A 87 2.83 -5.16 1.10
N ASN A 88 1.73 -5.05 0.36
CA ASN A 88 1.78 -4.69 -1.05
C ASN A 88 2.41 -3.31 -1.25
N PRO A 89 3.16 -3.10 -2.34
CA PRO A 89 3.53 -1.76 -2.73
C PRO A 89 2.29 -0.97 -3.16
N SER A 90 2.39 0.35 -3.09
CA SER A 90 1.43 1.26 -3.70
C SER A 90 2.17 2.33 -4.47
N TYR A 91 1.45 3.00 -5.36
CA TYR A 91 1.98 4.21 -5.97
C TYR A 91 2.20 5.28 -4.89
N VAL A 92 3.26 6.09 -5.03
CA VAL A 92 3.69 7.04 -4.00
C VAL A 92 2.59 8.03 -3.60
N PHE A 93 1.74 8.43 -4.55
CA PHE A 93 0.65 9.36 -4.27
C PHE A 93 -0.46 8.75 -3.41
N TYR A 94 -0.65 7.43 -3.40
CA TYR A 94 -1.56 6.79 -2.45
C TYR A 94 -1.01 6.92 -1.03
N ARG A 95 0.31 6.77 -0.85
CA ARG A 95 0.97 6.98 0.44
C ARG A 95 0.87 8.44 0.89
N GLU A 96 1.05 9.40 -0.02
CA GLU A 96 0.84 10.82 0.28
C GLU A 96 -0.62 11.12 0.65
N TYR A 97 -1.58 10.53 -0.06
CA TYR A 97 -2.98 10.63 0.30
C TYR A 97 -3.22 10.17 1.74
N LEU A 98 -2.74 8.98 2.14
CA LEU A 98 -2.88 8.50 3.52
C LEU A 98 -2.25 9.47 4.54
N ALA A 99 -1.08 10.03 4.22
CA ALA A 99 -0.36 10.96 5.10
C ALA A 99 -1.12 12.27 5.30
N VAL A 100 -1.49 12.97 4.21
CA VAL A 100 -2.26 14.23 4.31
C VAL A 100 -3.66 13.99 4.88
N SER A 101 -4.18 12.78 4.68
CA SER A 101 -5.48 12.38 5.20
C SER A 101 -5.49 12.18 6.72
N GLY A 102 -4.33 11.93 7.33
CA GLY A 102 -4.22 11.55 8.74
C GLY A 102 -4.41 10.05 8.99
N LEU A 103 -4.43 9.22 7.94
CA LEU A 103 -4.60 7.77 8.03
C LEU A 103 -3.26 7.03 8.26
N GLU A 104 -2.13 7.75 8.28
CA GLU A 104 -0.80 7.15 8.51
C GLU A 104 -0.69 6.45 9.87
N GLU A 105 -1.38 6.94 10.90
CA GLU A 105 -1.40 6.29 12.22
C GLU A 105 -2.07 4.91 12.17
N GLY A 106 -3.23 4.80 11.52
CA GLY A 106 -3.92 3.53 11.31
C GLY A 106 -3.09 2.54 10.49
N LEU A 107 -2.39 3.02 9.45
CA LEU A 107 -1.46 2.19 8.69
C LEU A 107 -0.32 1.65 9.56
N LEU A 108 0.33 2.51 10.36
CA LEU A 108 1.42 2.11 11.25
C LEU A 108 0.93 1.13 12.32
N TYR A 109 -0.24 1.39 12.91
CA TYR A 109 -0.89 0.49 13.85
C TYR A 109 -1.12 -0.89 13.22
N TRP A 110 -1.73 -0.94 12.03
CA TRP A 110 -1.94 -2.20 11.32
C TRP A 110 -0.64 -2.96 11.07
N LYS A 111 0.42 -2.29 10.57
CA LYS A 111 1.74 -2.92 10.37
C LYS A 111 2.31 -3.51 11.66
N GLN A 112 2.20 -2.77 12.76
CA GLN A 112 2.63 -3.24 14.06
C GLN A 112 1.86 -4.49 14.49
N ARG A 113 0.53 -4.48 14.37
CA ARG A 113 -0.31 -5.63 14.75
C ARG A 113 -0.05 -6.87 13.91
N VAL A 114 0.19 -6.73 12.61
CA VAL A 114 0.59 -7.84 11.71
C VAL A 114 1.83 -8.56 12.26
N VAL A 115 2.86 -7.79 12.61
CA VAL A 115 4.13 -8.32 13.11
C VAL A 115 3.95 -8.95 14.50
N GLU A 116 3.25 -8.27 15.40
CA GLU A 116 3.00 -8.77 16.76
C GLU A 116 2.19 -10.08 16.77
N ILE A 117 1.15 -10.19 15.93
CA ILE A 117 0.36 -11.42 15.77
C ILE A 117 1.26 -12.57 15.30
N ASN A 118 2.08 -12.31 14.28
CA ASN A 118 2.97 -13.30 13.71
C ASN A 118 4.02 -13.81 14.71
N GLU A 119 4.71 -12.90 15.42
CA GLU A 119 5.72 -13.26 16.43
C GLU A 119 5.10 -13.96 17.65
N ARG A 120 3.91 -13.51 18.11
CA ARG A 120 3.19 -14.16 19.20
C ARG A 120 2.80 -15.58 18.86
N LEU A 121 2.20 -15.81 17.68
CA LEU A 121 1.81 -17.16 17.25
C LEU A 121 3.05 -18.05 17.07
N ALA A 122 4.15 -17.52 16.52
CA ALA A 122 5.41 -18.24 16.43
C ALA A 122 5.86 -18.78 17.80
N GLY A 123 5.82 -17.93 18.82
CA GLY A 123 6.12 -18.31 20.21
C GLY A 123 5.18 -19.36 20.78
N GLN A 124 3.87 -19.28 20.49
CA GLN A 124 2.88 -20.26 20.94
C GLN A 124 3.09 -21.66 20.34
N TYR A 125 3.53 -21.73 19.07
CA TYR A 125 3.78 -22.98 18.36
C TYR A 125 5.24 -23.45 18.46
N GLY A 126 6.11 -22.69 19.15
CA GLY A 126 7.54 -23.02 19.28
C GLY A 126 8.32 -22.99 17.95
N GLN A 127 7.87 -22.17 17.00
CA GLN A 127 8.46 -22.04 15.66
C GLN A 127 9.06 -20.63 15.48
N ALA A 128 9.86 -20.45 14.42
CA ALA A 128 10.30 -19.12 14.02
C ALA A 128 9.13 -18.35 13.38
N ALA A 129 9.08 -17.03 13.61
CA ALA A 129 8.07 -16.18 12.98
C ALA A 129 8.25 -16.17 11.46
N PHE A 130 7.14 -16.16 10.72
CA PHE A 130 7.19 -16.03 9.26
C PHE A 130 7.82 -14.69 8.87
N PRO A 131 8.57 -14.60 7.75
CA PRO A 131 9.07 -13.32 7.28
C PRO A 131 7.92 -12.37 6.92
N VAL A 132 8.04 -11.10 7.32
CA VAL A 132 7.10 -10.02 6.97
C VAL A 132 7.85 -8.97 6.15
N MET A 133 7.56 -8.90 4.85
CA MET A 133 8.23 -7.99 3.92
C MET A 133 7.37 -6.75 3.64
N ASP A 134 7.90 -5.56 3.88
CA ASP A 134 7.21 -4.29 3.61
C ASP A 134 7.68 -3.68 2.29
N PHE A 135 6.85 -3.75 1.25
CA PHE A 135 7.10 -3.05 -0.02
C PHE A 135 6.42 -1.68 -0.08
N PHE A 136 5.71 -1.25 0.96
CA PHE A 136 5.00 0.01 0.99
C PHE A 136 5.95 1.15 1.42
N GLY A 137 6.40 1.95 0.45
CA GLY A 137 7.43 2.97 0.67
C GLY A 137 7.51 4.05 -0.42
N TYR A 138 8.67 4.71 -0.50
CA TYR A 138 9.01 5.81 -1.42
C TYR A 138 10.20 5.48 -2.33
N GLN A 139 10.43 4.20 -2.61
CA GLN A 139 11.47 3.78 -3.55
C GLN A 139 11.19 4.41 -4.92
N ALA A 140 12.24 4.67 -5.72
CA ALA A 140 12.11 5.37 -7.00
C ALA A 140 11.07 4.74 -7.94
N ILE A 141 10.98 3.41 -7.96
CA ILE A 141 9.97 2.65 -8.72
C ILE A 141 8.52 3.02 -8.32
N MET A 142 8.28 3.32 -7.04
CA MET A 142 6.98 3.73 -6.53
C MET A 142 6.59 5.16 -6.94
N ALA A 143 7.57 5.96 -7.36
CA ALA A 143 7.41 7.35 -7.76
C ALA A 143 7.56 7.57 -9.26
N GLU A 144 7.65 6.50 -10.07
CA GLU A 144 7.78 6.64 -11.51
C GLU A 144 6.57 7.39 -12.10
N GLU A 145 6.84 8.27 -13.07
CA GLU A 145 5.82 9.14 -13.64
C GLU A 145 4.62 8.35 -14.20
N LEU A 146 3.43 8.91 -14.00
CA LEU A 146 2.22 8.40 -14.64
C LEU A 146 2.16 8.83 -16.11
N PRO A 147 1.44 8.07 -16.96
CA PRO A 147 1.06 8.56 -18.28
C PRO A 147 0.33 9.89 -18.13
N SER A 148 0.65 10.86 -18.98
CA SER A 148 0.01 12.17 -18.99
C SER A 148 -0.52 12.49 -20.39
N LYS A 149 -1.30 13.57 -20.53
CA LYS A 149 -1.68 14.06 -21.86
C LYS A 149 -0.48 14.46 -22.72
N ALA A 150 0.64 14.85 -22.10
CA ALA A 150 1.88 15.13 -22.82
C ALA A 150 2.62 13.83 -23.23
N ASN A 151 2.45 12.76 -22.44
CA ASN A 151 3.18 11.49 -22.59
C ASN A 151 2.22 10.30 -22.76
N GLN A 152 1.21 10.43 -23.64
CA GLN A 152 0.11 9.46 -23.81
C GLN A 152 0.55 8.08 -24.34
N HIS A 153 1.81 7.92 -24.71
CA HIS A 153 2.38 6.66 -25.19
C HIS A 153 3.13 5.90 -24.09
N ARG A 154 3.39 6.53 -22.94
CA ARG A 154 4.24 5.97 -21.89
C ARG A 154 3.39 5.37 -20.78
N LEU A 155 3.29 4.04 -20.77
CA LEU A 155 2.71 3.29 -19.65
C LEU A 155 3.63 3.39 -18.44
N ASN A 156 3.05 3.52 -17.25
CA ASN A 156 3.78 3.16 -16.03
C ASN A 156 3.89 1.62 -16.01
N PRO A 157 5.10 1.05 -16.05
CA PRO A 157 5.26 -0.40 -16.14
C PRO A 157 5.05 -1.11 -14.80
N TRP A 158 4.99 -0.38 -13.69
CA TRP A 158 4.99 -0.93 -12.33
C TRP A 158 3.62 -0.96 -11.67
N PHE A 159 2.72 -0.05 -12.07
CA PHE A 159 1.41 0.11 -11.43
C PHE A 159 0.29 0.15 -12.44
N GLN A 160 -0.74 -0.66 -12.22
CA GLN A 160 -1.98 -0.60 -13.01
C GLN A 160 -2.86 0.59 -12.59
N ASP A 161 -2.79 0.94 -11.30
CA ASP A 161 -3.43 2.09 -10.68
C ASP A 161 -2.73 2.44 -9.34
N LEU A 162 -3.36 3.27 -8.49
CA LEU A 162 -2.77 3.75 -7.24
C LEU A 162 -2.36 2.65 -6.25
N VAL A 163 -3.03 1.49 -6.25
CA VAL A 163 -2.86 0.44 -5.23
C VAL A 163 -2.54 -0.93 -5.82
N HIS A 164 -2.78 -1.15 -7.11
CA HIS A 164 -2.52 -2.41 -7.79
C HIS A 164 -1.23 -2.37 -8.60
N PHE A 165 -0.24 -3.17 -8.19
CA PHE A 165 1.03 -3.33 -8.91
C PHE A 165 0.90 -4.23 -10.15
N SER A 166 1.85 -4.09 -11.08
CA SER A 166 1.92 -4.88 -12.30
C SER A 166 2.59 -6.24 -12.05
N PRO A 167 2.36 -7.23 -12.94
CA PRO A 167 3.11 -8.49 -12.90
C PRO A 167 4.63 -8.30 -12.97
N ASP A 168 5.12 -7.26 -13.64
CA ASP A 168 6.56 -7.00 -13.74
C ASP A 168 7.14 -6.50 -12.42
N LEU A 169 6.42 -5.64 -11.68
CA LEU A 169 6.81 -5.31 -10.30
C LEU A 169 6.76 -6.54 -9.40
N GLY A 170 5.73 -7.39 -9.58
CA GLY A 170 5.61 -8.66 -8.85
C GLY A 170 6.82 -9.58 -9.04
N LYS A 171 7.37 -9.67 -10.26
CA LYS A 171 8.59 -10.46 -10.52
C LYS A 171 9.80 -9.93 -9.74
N ILE A 172 9.93 -8.61 -9.59
CA ILE A 172 11.01 -8.00 -8.80
C ILE A 172 10.80 -8.31 -7.31
N MET A 173 9.57 -8.14 -6.81
CA MET A 173 9.22 -8.46 -5.42
C MET A 173 9.49 -9.93 -5.07
N MET A 174 9.31 -10.84 -6.03
CA MET A 174 9.59 -12.27 -5.82
C MET A 174 11.06 -12.54 -5.50
N ALA A 175 12.01 -11.75 -6.02
CA ALA A 175 13.42 -11.89 -5.67
C ALA A 175 13.66 -11.58 -4.19
N ASP A 176 13.10 -10.47 -3.69
CA ASP A 176 13.19 -10.09 -2.28
C ASP A 176 12.47 -11.10 -1.37
N LEU A 177 11.31 -11.62 -1.79
CA LEU A 177 10.57 -12.66 -1.05
C LEU A 177 11.34 -13.98 -0.96
N GLN A 178 12.11 -14.34 -2.00
CA GLN A 178 12.93 -15.55 -2.03
C GLN A 178 14.20 -15.42 -1.18
N ALA A 179 14.80 -14.24 -1.13
CA ALA A 179 15.95 -13.94 -0.27
C ALA A 179 15.61 -14.14 1.22
N SER A 180 14.32 -14.01 1.58
CA SER A 180 13.80 -14.13 2.94
C SER A 180 14.41 -13.08 3.89
N CYS A 181 13.85 -12.93 5.10
CA CYS A 181 14.34 -11.98 6.10
C CYS A 181 15.60 -12.46 6.85
N SER A 182 16.37 -13.35 6.23
CA SER A 182 17.51 -14.04 6.80
C SER A 182 18.82 -13.38 6.34
N GLY A 183 19.25 -12.35 7.05
CA GLY A 183 20.65 -11.93 7.08
C GLY A 183 21.09 -10.93 6.01
N GLY A 184 20.86 -9.65 6.27
CA GLY A 184 21.78 -8.55 5.90
C GLY A 184 22.04 -8.26 4.41
N GLU A 185 21.36 -8.92 3.47
CA GLU A 185 21.45 -8.53 2.07
C GLU A 185 20.60 -7.27 1.81
N ASP A 186 21.15 -6.34 1.03
CA ASP A 186 20.45 -5.16 0.51
C ASP A 186 19.30 -5.65 -0.38
N LEU A 187 18.11 -5.80 0.21
CA LEU A 187 16.88 -6.08 -0.53
C LEU A 187 16.67 -4.98 -1.58
N THR A 188 16.22 -5.38 -2.76
CA THR A 188 16.12 -4.47 -3.90
C THR A 188 15.03 -3.41 -3.67
N LEU A 189 13.94 -3.81 -3.02
CA LEU A 189 12.77 -2.97 -2.78
C LEU A 189 12.21 -3.10 -1.37
N GLY A 190 12.10 -4.33 -0.86
CA GLY A 190 11.40 -4.64 0.39
C GLY A 190 12.20 -4.26 1.65
N PHE A 191 11.49 -4.16 2.77
CA PHE A 191 12.08 -4.02 4.09
C PHE A 191 11.49 -5.07 5.04
N CYS A 192 12.33 -5.92 5.61
CA CYS A 192 11.89 -6.92 6.57
C CYS A 192 11.44 -6.30 7.89
N LEU A 193 10.19 -6.51 8.29
CA LEU A 193 9.62 -6.02 9.53
C LEU A 193 9.69 -7.06 10.64
N ASN A 194 10.03 -6.58 11.85
CA ASN A 194 9.88 -7.28 13.11
C ASN A 194 9.62 -6.26 14.23
N THR A 195 9.22 -6.72 15.41
CA THR A 195 8.90 -5.82 16.53
C THR A 195 10.08 -4.92 16.93
N GLN A 196 11.32 -5.36 16.67
CA GLN A 196 12.54 -4.65 17.04
C GLN A 196 12.88 -3.50 16.09
N ASN A 197 12.40 -3.53 14.84
CA ASN A 197 12.79 -2.58 13.80
C ASN A 197 11.68 -1.67 13.27
N LEU A 198 10.44 -1.81 13.76
CA LEU A 198 9.29 -0.97 13.36
C LEU A 198 9.59 0.54 13.50
N GLU A 199 10.15 0.96 14.63
CA GLU A 199 10.51 2.37 14.84
C GLU A 199 11.66 2.84 13.94
N HIS A 200 12.54 1.94 13.53
CA HIS A 200 13.54 2.25 12.53
C HIS A 200 12.90 2.46 11.15
N LYS A 201 12.02 1.55 10.72
CA LYS A 201 11.28 1.68 9.46
C LYS A 201 10.46 2.96 9.41
N LYS A 202 9.75 3.31 10.50
CA LYS A 202 8.98 4.55 10.61
C LYS A 202 9.84 5.80 10.37
N ARG A 203 11.06 5.82 10.92
CA ARG A 203 12.01 6.92 10.67
C ARG A 203 12.49 6.95 9.23
N LEU A 204 12.82 5.80 8.63
CA LEU A 204 13.22 5.70 7.22
C LEU A 204 12.12 6.19 6.29
N ASP A 205 10.87 5.83 6.58
CA ASP A 205 9.70 6.25 5.84
C ASP A 205 9.50 7.77 5.89
N LYS A 206 9.61 8.36 7.08
CA LYS A 206 9.55 9.82 7.24
C LYS A 206 10.66 10.54 6.47
N GLN A 207 11.89 10.02 6.51
CA GLN A 207 13.01 10.58 5.75
C GLN A 207 12.78 10.46 4.25
N SER A 208 12.26 9.33 3.79
CA SER A 208 12.00 9.09 2.36
C SER A 208 10.85 9.95 1.86
N ARG A 209 9.80 10.15 2.67
CA ARG A 209 8.74 11.13 2.40
C ARG A 209 9.31 12.53 2.22
N ASN A 210 10.16 12.98 3.16
CA ASN A 210 10.76 14.31 3.08
C ASN A 210 11.58 14.48 1.79
N ARG A 211 12.38 13.48 1.41
CA ARG A 211 13.12 13.48 0.14
C ARG A 211 12.18 13.55 -1.07
N PHE A 212 11.12 12.76 -1.06
CA PHE A 212 10.10 12.80 -2.11
C PHE A 212 9.50 14.20 -2.21
N LEU A 213 8.99 14.78 -1.11
CA LEU A 213 8.40 16.12 -1.09
C LEU A 213 9.36 17.21 -1.60
N SER A 214 10.63 17.17 -1.20
CA SER A 214 11.65 18.11 -1.67
C SER A 214 11.96 18.00 -3.17
N SER A 215 11.69 16.85 -3.78
CA SER A 215 11.84 16.66 -5.24
C SER A 215 10.62 17.11 -6.04
N GLN A 216 9.50 17.43 -5.38
CA GLN A 216 8.26 17.84 -6.04
C GLN A 216 8.24 19.36 -6.31
N SER A 217 7.37 19.78 -7.23
CA SER A 217 7.10 21.19 -7.52
C SER A 217 6.69 21.99 -6.28
N GLU A 218 7.01 23.29 -6.24
CA GLU A 218 6.60 24.18 -5.15
C GLU A 218 5.09 24.18 -4.95
N SER A 219 4.31 24.13 -6.03
CA SER A 219 2.85 24.03 -5.98
C SER A 219 2.37 22.77 -5.26
N TYR A 220 3.03 21.63 -5.50
CA TYR A 220 2.69 20.39 -4.82
C TYR A 220 3.06 20.43 -3.33
N GLN A 221 4.24 20.97 -3.02
CA GLN A 221 4.66 21.16 -1.64
C GLN A 221 3.69 22.08 -0.87
N GLN A 222 3.20 23.15 -1.52
CA GLN A 222 2.21 24.05 -0.92
C GLN A 222 0.87 23.36 -0.70
N PHE A 223 0.39 22.58 -1.67
CA PHE A 223 -0.83 21.76 -1.52
C PHE A 223 -0.75 20.85 -0.28
N VAL A 224 0.37 20.13 -0.10
CA VAL A 224 0.57 19.24 1.06
C VAL A 224 0.52 20.04 2.37
N LYS A 225 1.20 21.19 2.44
CA LYS A 225 1.17 22.07 3.63
C LYS A 225 -0.26 22.55 3.95
N ASP A 226 -1.02 22.94 2.94
CA ASP A 226 -2.40 23.42 3.09
C ASP A 226 -3.31 22.29 3.58
N ALA A 227 -3.18 21.09 3.01
CA ALA A 227 -3.94 19.90 3.41
C ALA A 227 -3.65 19.53 4.87
N GLU A 228 -2.37 19.48 5.27
CA GLU A 228 -1.95 19.19 6.65
C GLU A 228 -2.45 20.27 7.62
N SER A 229 -2.41 21.55 7.24
CA SER A 229 -2.90 22.67 8.05
C SER A 229 -4.41 22.59 8.28
N LYS A 230 -5.19 22.33 7.21
CA LYS A 230 -6.64 22.10 7.30
C LYS A 230 -6.97 20.92 8.23
N ARG A 231 -6.19 19.85 8.17
CA ARG A 231 -6.36 18.69 9.06
C ARG A 231 -6.13 19.07 10.53
N GLN A 232 -5.05 19.76 10.85
CA GLN A 232 -4.73 20.18 12.22
C GLN A 232 -5.80 21.13 12.78
N ALA A 233 -6.30 22.06 11.97
CA ALA A 233 -7.38 22.97 12.38
C ALA A 233 -8.68 22.19 12.72
N LYS A 234 -9.08 21.24 11.86
CA LYS A 234 -10.25 20.37 12.11
C LYS A 234 -10.10 19.54 13.40
N GLN A 235 -8.89 19.07 13.73
CA GLN A 235 -8.64 18.29 14.95
C GLN A 235 -8.76 19.14 16.22
N LYS A 236 -8.32 20.41 16.20
CA LYS A 236 -8.40 21.32 17.37
C LYS A 236 -9.83 21.72 17.73
N VAL A 237 -10.69 21.95 16.74
CA VAL A 237 -12.12 22.31 16.95
C VAL A 237 -12.88 21.19 17.66
N ARG A 238 -12.38 19.96 17.61
CA ARG A 238 -13.06 18.77 18.14
C ARG A 238 -12.70 18.41 19.58
N ILE A 239 -11.63 19.02 20.13
CA ILE A 239 -11.15 18.79 21.50
C ILE A 239 -11.68 19.87 22.47
N GLN A 240 -12.38 20.88 21.96
CA GLN A 240 -13.09 21.91 22.73
C GLN A 240 -14.57 21.57 22.83
#